data_AF-A0A4Y5SNG9-F1
#
_entry.id   AF-A0A4Y5SNG9-F1
#
_cell.length_a   1.000
_cell.length_b   1.000
_cell.length_c   1.000
_cell.angle_alpha   90.00
_cell.angle_beta   90.00
_cell.angle_gamma   90.00
#
_symmetry.space_group_name_H-M   'P 1'
#
loop_
_entity.id
_entity.type
_entity.pdbx_description
1 polymer ?
#
loop_
_entity_poly.entity_id
_entity_poly.type
_entity_poly.pdbx_seq_one_letter_code
_entity_poly.pdbx_strand_id
1 'polypeptide(L)'
;MRCVHGYRHNPIKECPREAEEDSAFCPFHEPVGGKDFERADLSGEDLEEAYLSGANLRKANLEGSNLRYSDLSDADLSHANLSWAHLEGSDLSGADLSHASLGSSRLDGADLSGAKLIHADLSLASLENATLASADLRGAELYGANLNGANLFSADFRGAKLYGVSLTGAKNLRYARFDEIVVEEVIGDRLVRQGKYSEALESYNRAIDVYLLLKKLFAEQGIYEAASRYSIGEWRVRGKIQRLAHEALENAHVEAFLPLTARFRKRWLAFLEGKLRWLANRFLWYTSSYGESPWRVFLTTVGVILAYAALYSHLGAVEGAESFAENLYFSVVTFTTVGYGDYVPKPRYHLLAVSEAFLGAFMMAFFVVVLSRKVIR
;
A
#
# COMPACT_ATOMS: atom_id res chain seq x y z
N MET A 1 35.81 0.48 40.53
CA MET A 1 34.83 1.36 41.23
C MET A 1 33.45 1.12 40.61
N ARG A 2 32.33 1.59 41.18
CA ARG A 2 31.03 1.51 40.46
C ARG A 2 30.92 2.63 39.44
N CYS A 3 30.21 2.38 38.35
CA CYS A 3 29.90 3.40 37.35
C CYS A 3 29.07 4.54 37.97
N VAL A 4 29.47 5.79 37.72
CA VAL A 4 28.85 6.99 38.30
C VAL A 4 27.81 7.66 37.39
N HIS A 5 27.30 6.94 36.37
CA HIS A 5 26.29 7.47 35.44
C HIS A 5 25.03 7.93 36.16
N GLY A 6 24.60 9.16 35.89
CA GLY A 6 23.34 9.72 36.39
C GLY A 6 22.26 9.67 35.31
N TYR A 7 21.26 8.82 35.51
CA TYR A 7 20.14 8.68 34.57
C TYR A 7 19.25 9.92 34.57
N ARG A 8 19.07 10.54 33.40
CA ARG A 8 18.22 11.72 33.20
C ARG A 8 16.74 11.41 33.44
N HIS A 9 16.30 10.22 33.06
CA HIS A 9 14.89 9.82 33.14
C HIS A 9 14.54 9.05 34.42
N ASN A 10 15.55 8.67 35.22
CA ASN A 10 15.36 8.01 36.51
C ASN A 10 16.48 8.37 37.51
N PRO A 11 16.41 9.53 38.20
CA PRO A 11 17.52 10.05 39.00
C PRO A 11 17.94 9.19 40.21
N ILE A 12 17.13 8.21 40.59
CA ILE A 12 17.38 7.31 41.74
C ILE A 12 18.08 6.02 41.28
N LYS A 13 18.09 5.74 39.98
CA LYS A 13 18.70 4.54 39.40
C LYS A 13 20.22 4.65 39.46
N GLU A 14 20.86 3.57 39.92
CA GLU A 14 22.31 3.40 39.86
C GLU A 14 22.65 2.40 38.75
N CYS A 15 23.77 2.63 38.05
CA CYS A 15 24.26 1.67 37.07
C CYS A 15 24.72 0.38 37.78
N PRO A 16 24.26 -0.82 37.35
CA PRO A 16 24.61 -2.07 38.01
C PRO A 16 26.06 -2.51 37.73
N ARG A 17 26.77 -1.84 36.82
CA ARG A 17 28.08 -2.24 36.31
C ARG A 17 29.23 -1.54 37.03
N GLU A 18 30.37 -2.22 37.03
CA GLU A 18 31.63 -1.62 37.46
C GLU A 18 32.14 -0.64 36.40
N ALA A 19 32.80 0.41 36.88
CA ALA A 19 33.54 1.34 36.04
C ALA A 19 34.85 0.69 35.58
N GLU A 20 35.35 1.10 34.41
CA GLU A 20 36.64 0.64 33.89
C GLU A 20 37.82 1.08 34.79
N GLU A 21 38.98 0.45 34.64
CA GLU A 21 40.15 0.72 35.51
C GLU A 21 40.59 2.19 35.49
N ASP A 22 40.51 2.83 34.32
CA ASP A 22 40.93 4.22 34.08
C ASP A 22 39.76 5.20 33.87
N SER A 23 38.52 4.76 34.12
CA SER A 23 37.30 5.56 33.89
C SER A 23 36.37 5.53 35.11
N ALA A 24 35.56 6.58 35.28
CA ALA A 24 34.46 6.57 36.25
C ALA A 24 33.18 5.93 35.68
N PHE A 25 33.20 5.59 34.38
CA PHE A 25 32.06 5.05 33.65
C PHE A 25 32.27 3.59 33.28
N CYS A 26 31.17 2.88 33.08
CA CYS A 26 31.20 1.55 32.47
C CYS A 26 31.31 1.66 30.93
N PRO A 27 31.62 0.57 30.21
CA PRO A 27 31.76 0.58 28.75
C PRO A 27 30.53 1.13 28.01
N PHE A 28 29.35 1.13 28.62
CA PHE A 28 28.12 1.63 28.00
C PHE A 28 27.82 3.10 28.31
N HIS A 29 28.31 3.65 29.41
CA HIS A 29 28.05 5.04 29.81
C HIS A 29 29.23 5.98 29.52
N GLU A 30 30.30 5.45 28.95
CA GLU A 30 31.38 6.27 28.45
C GLU A 30 31.01 6.87 27.08
N PRO A 31 31.09 8.20 26.88
CA PRO A 31 30.65 8.88 25.66
C PRO A 31 31.70 8.78 24.53
N VAL A 32 32.13 7.55 24.25
CA VAL A 32 33.04 7.19 23.16
C VAL A 32 32.26 6.31 22.18
N GLY A 33 32.20 6.73 20.91
CA GLY A 33 31.54 5.97 19.86
C GLY A 33 32.43 4.87 19.28
N GLY A 34 31.87 4.04 18.40
CA GLY A 34 32.64 3.05 17.64
C GLY A 34 33.06 1.80 18.42
N LYS A 35 32.38 1.51 19.53
CA LYS A 35 32.64 0.30 20.33
C LYS A 35 32.29 -0.97 19.55
N ASP A 36 33.05 -2.03 19.76
CA ASP A 36 32.82 -3.32 19.10
C ASP A 36 32.12 -4.32 20.02
N PHE A 37 30.91 -4.70 19.63
CA PHE A 37 30.04 -5.66 20.29
C PHE A 37 29.51 -6.69 19.28
N GLU A 38 30.25 -6.95 18.20
CA GLU A 38 29.84 -7.92 17.19
C GLU A 38 29.58 -9.29 17.84
N ARG A 39 28.39 -9.86 17.61
CA ARG A 39 27.93 -11.13 18.22
C ARG A 39 27.91 -11.14 19.75
N ALA A 40 27.99 -9.98 20.42
CA ALA A 40 27.87 -9.93 21.87
C ALA A 40 26.48 -10.42 22.31
N ASP A 41 26.42 -11.12 23.44
CA ASP A 41 25.15 -11.43 24.10
C ASP A 41 24.88 -10.36 25.16
N LEU A 42 23.89 -9.53 24.86
CA LEU A 42 23.40 -8.41 25.64
C LEU A 42 21.89 -8.58 25.90
N SER A 43 21.39 -9.82 25.85
CA SER A 43 19.97 -10.10 26.05
C SER A 43 19.53 -9.78 27.48
N GLY A 44 18.39 -9.11 27.61
CA GLY A 44 17.84 -8.67 28.90
C GLY A 44 18.68 -7.62 29.63
N GLU A 45 19.78 -7.14 29.05
CA GLU A 45 20.67 -6.18 29.69
C GLU A 45 20.01 -4.81 29.84
N ASP A 46 20.36 -4.14 30.94
CA ASP A 46 19.91 -2.77 31.18
C ASP A 46 20.92 -1.77 30.58
N LEU A 47 20.61 -1.27 29.40
CA LEU A 47 21.41 -0.37 28.56
C LEU A 47 20.72 1.00 28.39
N GLU A 48 19.85 1.37 29.33
CA GLU A 48 19.17 2.68 29.31
C GLU A 48 20.22 3.81 29.33
N GLU A 49 20.00 4.81 28.49
CA GLU A 49 20.91 5.94 28.27
C GLU A 49 22.36 5.53 27.88
N ALA A 50 22.55 4.33 27.32
CA ALA A 50 23.87 3.90 26.83
C ALA A 50 24.34 4.75 25.63
N TYR A 51 25.64 5.03 25.59
CA TYR A 51 26.35 5.65 24.48
C TYR A 51 26.93 4.56 23.57
N LEU A 52 26.22 4.28 22.48
CA LEU A 52 26.50 3.25 21.48
C LEU A 52 26.55 3.83 20.06
N SER A 53 26.77 5.14 19.92
CA SER A 53 26.89 5.78 18.60
C SER A 53 28.05 5.18 17.79
N GLY A 54 27.78 4.85 16.54
CA GLY A 54 28.71 4.19 15.63
C GLY A 54 29.16 2.80 16.07
N ALA A 55 28.57 2.21 17.11
CA ALA A 55 28.98 0.90 17.61
C ALA A 55 28.74 -0.21 16.58
N ASN A 56 29.65 -1.18 16.53
CA ASN A 56 29.46 -2.42 15.78
C ASN A 56 28.68 -3.41 16.65
N LEU A 57 27.37 -3.52 16.43
CA LEU A 57 26.45 -4.45 17.09
C LEU A 57 25.95 -5.53 16.12
N ARG A 58 26.70 -5.76 15.04
CA ARG A 58 26.32 -6.72 14.00
C ARG A 58 26.14 -8.10 14.61
N LYS A 59 24.99 -8.73 14.35
CA LYS A 59 24.61 -10.04 14.90
C LYS A 59 24.62 -10.13 16.44
N ALA A 60 24.62 -8.99 17.15
CA ALA A 60 24.49 -9.00 18.60
C ALA A 60 23.10 -9.51 19.01
N ASN A 61 23.03 -10.15 20.17
CA ASN A 61 21.77 -10.53 20.80
C ASN A 61 21.38 -9.46 21.82
N LEU A 62 20.37 -8.66 21.52
CA LEU A 62 19.80 -7.59 22.35
C LEU A 62 18.35 -7.91 22.74
N GLU A 63 17.95 -9.18 22.66
CA GLU A 63 16.58 -9.61 22.93
C GLU A 63 16.13 -9.18 24.33
N GLY A 64 14.99 -8.49 24.41
CA GLY A 64 14.42 -8.03 25.68
C GLY A 64 15.27 -7.02 26.44
N SER A 65 16.34 -6.49 25.85
CA SER A 65 17.21 -5.49 26.49
C SER A 65 16.47 -4.15 26.69
N ASN A 66 16.88 -3.40 27.71
CA ASN A 66 16.38 -2.05 27.96
C ASN A 66 17.34 -1.03 27.34
N LEU A 67 16.99 -0.48 26.18
CA LEU A 67 17.75 0.53 25.40
C LEU A 67 17.04 1.90 25.38
N ARG A 68 16.19 2.17 26.38
CA ARG A 68 15.47 3.45 26.45
C ARG A 68 16.44 4.62 26.45
N TYR A 69 16.14 5.64 25.65
CA TYR A 69 16.93 6.87 25.57
C TYR A 69 18.43 6.65 25.27
N SER A 70 18.81 5.50 24.71
CA SER A 70 20.19 5.24 24.29
C SER A 70 20.52 6.00 23.00
N ASP A 71 21.80 6.32 22.82
CA ASP A 71 22.35 6.81 21.57
C ASP A 71 22.90 5.62 20.76
N LEU A 72 22.18 5.22 19.73
CA LEU A 72 22.54 4.20 18.74
C LEU A 72 22.71 4.84 17.34
N SER A 73 22.93 6.15 17.28
CA SER A 73 23.11 6.86 16.01
C SER A 73 24.30 6.28 15.23
N ASP A 74 24.13 6.09 13.93
CA ASP A 74 25.11 5.49 13.00
C ASP A 74 25.63 4.08 13.40
N ALA A 75 25.00 3.38 14.35
CA ALA A 75 25.41 2.04 14.75
C ALA A 75 25.14 0.99 13.65
N ASP A 76 26.00 -0.03 13.53
CA ASP A 76 25.76 -1.21 12.70
C ASP A 76 25.06 -2.28 13.54
N LEU A 77 23.75 -2.38 13.39
CA LEU A 77 22.87 -3.38 14.00
C LEU A 77 22.44 -4.45 12.99
N SER A 78 23.16 -4.58 11.87
CA SER A 78 22.77 -5.51 10.81
C SER A 78 22.72 -6.94 11.35
N HIS A 79 21.65 -7.67 11.04
CA HIS A 79 21.37 -9.01 11.56
C HIS A 79 21.29 -9.14 13.10
N ALA A 80 21.20 -8.05 13.86
CA ALA A 80 21.03 -8.12 15.32
C ALA A 80 19.64 -8.64 15.72
N ASN A 81 19.55 -9.30 16.87
CA ASN A 81 18.28 -9.69 17.49
C ASN A 81 17.88 -8.65 18.54
N LEU A 82 16.94 -7.78 18.21
CA LEU A 82 16.31 -6.77 19.06
C LEU A 82 14.86 -7.14 19.42
N SER A 83 14.47 -8.41 19.25
CA SER A 83 13.10 -8.84 19.56
C SER A 83 12.77 -8.51 21.01
N TRP A 84 11.57 -7.98 21.26
CA TRP A 84 11.13 -7.54 22.59
C TRP A 84 11.95 -6.43 23.26
N ALA A 85 12.92 -5.81 22.57
CA ALA A 85 13.73 -4.74 23.15
C ALA A 85 12.91 -3.47 23.42
N HIS A 86 13.29 -2.73 24.45
CA HIS A 86 12.71 -1.44 24.84
C HIS A 86 13.60 -0.30 24.32
N LEU A 87 13.22 0.33 23.22
CA LEU A 87 13.95 1.39 22.50
C LEU A 87 13.19 2.73 22.56
N GLU A 88 12.31 2.93 23.55
CA GLU A 88 11.51 4.15 23.62
C GLU A 88 12.43 5.39 23.75
N GLY A 89 12.21 6.37 22.87
CA GLY A 89 13.00 7.60 22.81
C GLY A 89 14.49 7.44 22.46
N SER A 90 14.94 6.27 21.98
CA SER A 90 16.33 6.09 21.54
C SER A 90 16.61 6.84 20.23
N ASP A 91 17.86 7.26 20.04
CA ASP A 91 18.35 7.76 18.75
C ASP A 91 18.95 6.60 17.94
N LEU A 92 18.33 6.26 16.82
CA LEU A 92 18.76 5.27 15.83
C LEU A 92 19.01 5.94 14.48
N SER A 93 19.22 7.25 14.45
CA SER A 93 19.43 8.00 13.21
C SER A 93 20.66 7.47 12.48
N GLY A 94 20.53 7.24 11.17
CA GLY A 94 21.59 6.68 10.33
C GLY A 94 21.95 5.21 10.57
N ALA A 95 21.38 4.55 11.59
CA ALA A 95 21.74 3.18 11.96
C ALA A 95 21.43 2.17 10.85
N ASP A 96 22.26 1.13 10.74
CA ASP A 96 22.03 0.00 9.83
C ASP A 96 21.35 -1.16 10.58
N LEU A 97 20.04 -1.29 10.41
CA LEU A 97 19.20 -2.36 10.96
C LEU A 97 18.83 -3.39 9.87
N SER A 98 19.59 -3.45 8.77
CA SER A 98 19.29 -4.37 7.68
C SER A 98 19.29 -5.82 8.19
N HIS A 99 18.23 -6.56 7.87
CA HIS A 99 18.00 -7.94 8.34
C HIS A 99 17.93 -8.13 9.86
N ALA A 100 17.78 -7.06 10.65
CA ALA A 100 17.61 -7.19 12.09
C ALA A 100 16.22 -7.72 12.46
N SER A 101 16.12 -8.40 13.60
CA SER A 101 14.85 -8.85 14.18
C SER A 101 14.42 -7.88 15.27
N LEU A 102 13.37 -7.10 15.04
CA LEU A 102 12.74 -6.15 15.97
C LEU A 102 11.30 -6.60 16.33
N GLY A 103 11.01 -7.89 16.23
CA GLY A 103 9.68 -8.43 16.50
C GLY A 103 9.20 -8.04 17.90
N SER A 104 8.01 -7.46 18.01
CA SER A 104 7.41 -7.01 19.26
C SER A 104 8.25 -6.01 20.08
N SER A 105 9.22 -5.32 19.47
CA SER A 105 10.00 -4.28 20.15
C SER A 105 9.19 -3.00 20.38
N ARG A 106 9.64 -2.15 21.30
CA ARG A 106 9.02 -0.85 21.62
C ARG A 106 9.93 0.29 21.19
N LEU A 107 9.63 0.94 20.07
CA LEU A 107 10.36 2.07 19.49
C LEU A 107 9.54 3.38 19.60
N ASP A 108 8.66 3.48 20.60
CA ASP A 108 7.78 4.63 20.76
C ASP A 108 8.62 5.92 20.91
N GLY A 109 8.37 6.89 20.03
CA GLY A 109 9.11 8.16 20.00
C GLY A 109 10.59 8.06 19.60
N ALA A 110 11.08 6.90 19.15
CA ALA A 110 12.46 6.75 18.70
C ALA A 110 12.73 7.54 17.40
N ASP A 111 13.97 7.98 17.21
CA ASP A 111 14.41 8.61 15.97
C ASP A 111 15.11 7.58 15.07
N LEU A 112 14.48 7.17 13.98
CA LEU A 112 15.03 6.30 12.94
C LEU A 112 15.32 7.08 11.65
N SER A 113 15.59 8.38 11.74
CA SER A 113 15.85 9.22 10.56
C SER A 113 17.04 8.68 9.76
N GLY A 114 16.84 8.39 8.48
CA GLY A 114 17.87 7.85 7.59
C GLY A 114 18.31 6.41 7.90
N ALA A 115 17.67 5.73 8.86
CA ALA A 115 18.02 4.35 9.21
C ALA A 115 17.73 3.38 8.05
N LYS A 116 18.55 2.33 7.93
CA LYS A 116 18.32 1.25 6.97
C LYS A 116 17.64 0.08 7.66
N LEU A 117 16.41 -0.22 7.28
CA LEU A 117 15.58 -1.31 7.81
C LEU A 117 15.30 -2.35 6.71
N ILE A 118 16.22 -2.48 5.75
CA ILE A 118 16.04 -3.34 4.58
C ILE A 118 15.89 -4.78 5.05
N HIS A 119 14.77 -5.43 4.71
CA HIS A 119 14.45 -6.79 5.16
C HIS A 119 14.46 -6.99 6.69
N ALA A 120 14.32 -5.93 7.49
CA ALA A 120 14.16 -6.04 8.92
C ALA A 120 12.78 -6.60 9.27
N ASP A 121 12.69 -7.36 10.36
CA ASP A 121 11.42 -7.82 10.91
C ASP A 121 10.96 -6.87 12.02
N LEU A 122 9.92 -6.09 11.78
CA LEU A 122 9.26 -5.19 12.72
C LEU A 122 7.85 -5.69 13.06
N SER A 123 7.59 -6.99 12.88
CA SER A 123 6.27 -7.57 13.15
C SER A 123 5.86 -7.29 14.60
N LEU A 124 4.66 -6.75 14.79
CA LEU A 124 4.07 -6.39 16.08
C LEU A 124 4.86 -5.33 16.87
N ALA A 125 5.86 -4.67 16.27
CA ALA A 125 6.60 -3.60 16.92
C ALA A 125 5.72 -2.36 17.12
N SER A 126 5.95 -1.64 18.22
CA SER A 126 5.35 -0.32 18.46
C SER A 126 6.33 0.76 18.01
N LEU A 127 5.92 1.60 17.07
CA LEU A 127 6.66 2.77 16.57
C LEU A 127 5.78 4.03 16.71
N GLU A 128 5.00 4.12 17.78
CA GLU A 128 4.07 5.23 17.96
C GLU A 128 4.86 6.55 18.09
N ASN A 129 4.48 7.55 17.29
CA ASN A 129 5.15 8.85 17.21
C ASN A 129 6.66 8.79 16.85
N ALA A 130 7.16 7.66 16.35
CA ALA A 130 8.54 7.54 15.91
C ALA A 130 8.82 8.39 14.67
N THR A 131 10.08 8.78 14.47
CA THR A 131 10.53 9.49 13.27
C THR A 131 11.18 8.50 12.31
N LEU A 132 10.60 8.29 11.13
CA LEU A 132 11.12 7.43 10.06
C LEU A 132 11.53 8.27 8.84
N ALA A 133 11.95 9.52 9.06
CA ALA A 133 12.24 10.45 7.98
C ALA A 133 13.41 9.92 7.13
N SER A 134 13.20 9.73 5.83
CA SER A 134 14.18 9.16 4.90
C SER A 134 14.65 7.74 5.24
N ALA A 135 13.95 7.02 6.12
CA ALA A 135 14.28 5.64 6.45
C ALA A 135 14.02 4.69 5.26
N ASP A 136 14.86 3.68 5.11
CA ASP A 136 14.75 2.67 4.06
C ASP A 136 14.16 1.37 4.60
N LEU A 137 12.85 1.18 4.45
CA LEU A 137 12.11 -0.01 4.89
C LEU A 137 11.86 -1.00 3.75
N ARG A 138 12.70 -1.00 2.70
CA ARG A 138 12.49 -1.88 1.56
C ARG A 138 12.48 -3.35 1.97
N GLY A 139 11.41 -4.05 1.61
CA GLY A 139 11.26 -5.47 1.93
C GLY A 139 11.11 -5.78 3.43
N ALA A 140 10.91 -4.78 4.30
CA ALA A 140 10.71 -4.98 5.73
C ALA A 140 9.39 -5.70 6.03
N GLU A 141 9.36 -6.47 7.11
CA GLU A 141 8.14 -7.12 7.61
C GLU A 141 7.52 -6.27 8.70
N LEU A 142 6.30 -5.75 8.48
CA LEU A 142 5.64 -4.83 9.42
C LEU A 142 4.31 -5.41 9.91
N TYR A 143 4.13 -6.73 9.90
CA TYR A 143 2.84 -7.33 10.26
C TYR A 143 2.34 -6.82 11.60
N GLY A 144 1.18 -6.17 11.64
CA GLY A 144 0.57 -5.72 12.90
C GLY A 144 1.37 -4.63 13.63
N ALA A 145 2.37 -4.02 13.00
CA ALA A 145 3.14 -2.94 13.61
C ALA A 145 2.28 -1.69 13.82
N ASN A 146 2.56 -0.95 14.90
CA ASN A 146 1.88 0.30 15.22
C ASN A 146 2.75 1.50 14.81
N LEU A 147 2.42 2.16 13.70
CA LEU A 147 3.07 3.38 13.21
C LEU A 147 2.16 4.62 13.39
N ASN A 148 1.29 4.60 14.40
CA ASN A 148 0.41 5.74 14.67
C ASN A 148 1.21 7.01 14.97
N GLY A 149 0.82 8.13 14.37
CA GLY A 149 1.50 9.43 14.58
C GLY A 149 2.92 9.54 13.99
N ALA A 150 3.48 8.46 13.43
CA ALA A 150 4.85 8.41 12.95
C ALA A 150 5.11 9.40 11.81
N ASN A 151 6.32 9.95 11.76
CA ASN A 151 6.75 10.83 10.68
C ASN A 151 7.37 10.02 9.54
N LEU A 152 6.70 9.94 8.39
CA LEU A 152 7.11 9.13 7.24
C LEU A 152 7.73 9.95 6.11
N PHE A 153 8.22 11.16 6.38
CA PHE A 153 8.74 12.04 5.34
C PHE A 153 9.86 11.36 4.52
N SER A 154 9.63 11.14 3.23
CA SER A 154 10.58 10.46 2.32
C SER A 154 10.96 9.02 2.72
N ALA A 155 10.19 8.37 3.58
CA ALA A 155 10.40 6.95 3.92
C ALA A 155 10.12 6.04 2.72
N ASP A 156 10.91 4.99 2.55
CA ASP A 156 10.78 4.03 1.44
C ASP A 156 10.24 2.69 1.92
N PHE A 157 8.96 2.41 1.63
CA PHE A 157 8.30 1.16 2.00
C PHE A 157 8.23 0.17 0.82
N ARG A 158 9.02 0.32 -0.24
CA ARG A 158 8.87 -0.54 -1.43
C ARG A 158 9.09 -2.01 -1.08
N GLY A 159 8.12 -2.85 -1.45
CA GLY A 159 8.14 -4.28 -1.13
C GLY A 159 7.96 -4.63 0.35
N ALA A 160 7.66 -3.65 1.23
CA ALA A 160 7.38 -3.92 2.63
C ALA A 160 6.03 -4.63 2.82
N LYS A 161 5.94 -5.51 3.83
CA LYS A 161 4.71 -6.23 4.16
C LYS A 161 3.90 -5.46 5.20
N LEU A 162 2.81 -4.80 4.78
CA LEU A 162 2.01 -3.91 5.64
C LEU A 162 0.70 -4.51 6.18
N TYR A 163 0.49 -5.82 6.08
CA TYR A 163 -0.79 -6.38 6.54
C TYR A 163 -0.97 -6.17 8.05
N GLY A 164 -2.16 -5.74 8.49
CA GLY A 164 -2.43 -5.45 9.90
C GLY A 164 -1.77 -4.19 10.49
N VAL A 165 -0.97 -3.44 9.72
CA VAL A 165 -0.32 -2.22 10.20
C VAL A 165 -1.36 -1.15 10.60
N SER A 166 -1.11 -0.46 11.71
CA SER A 166 -1.83 0.76 12.08
C SER A 166 -1.01 2.00 11.70
N LEU A 167 -1.59 2.92 10.93
CA LEU A 167 -0.96 4.16 10.43
C LEU A 167 -1.81 5.40 10.76
N THR A 168 -2.62 5.30 11.80
CA THR A 168 -3.55 6.37 12.18
C THR A 168 -2.77 7.62 12.57
N GLY A 169 -3.07 8.75 11.92
CA GLY A 169 -2.37 10.01 12.19
C GLY A 169 -0.92 10.06 11.72
N ALA A 170 -0.44 9.07 10.94
CA ALA A 170 0.89 9.12 10.34
C ALA A 170 1.05 10.38 9.47
N LYS A 171 2.20 11.05 9.61
CA LYS A 171 2.48 12.35 8.99
C LYS A 171 3.30 12.16 7.71
N ASN A 172 3.19 13.12 6.79
CA ASN A 172 4.02 13.20 5.58
C ASN A 172 3.86 12.05 4.57
N LEU A 173 2.70 11.38 4.54
CA LEU A 173 2.40 10.28 3.60
C LEU A 173 2.63 10.64 2.12
N ARG A 174 2.46 11.92 1.75
CA ARG A 174 2.69 12.40 0.37
C ARG A 174 4.11 12.12 -0.14
N TYR A 175 5.09 12.10 0.76
CA TYR A 175 6.50 11.96 0.41
C TYR A 175 7.01 10.53 0.58
N ALA A 176 6.25 9.69 1.30
CA ALA A 176 6.59 8.29 1.46
C ALA A 176 6.32 7.49 0.17
N ARG A 177 7.18 6.52 -0.11
CA ARG A 177 7.10 5.65 -1.28
C ARG A 177 6.44 4.35 -0.90
N PHE A 178 5.30 4.08 -1.54
CA PHE A 178 4.49 2.89 -1.30
C PHE A 178 4.39 1.98 -2.54
N ASP A 179 5.31 2.13 -3.49
CA ASP A 179 5.31 1.31 -4.72
C ASP A 179 5.61 -0.16 -4.38
N GLU A 180 5.07 -1.11 -5.14
CA GLU A 180 5.35 -2.56 -4.97
C GLU A 180 5.02 -3.16 -3.58
N ILE A 181 4.25 -2.47 -2.74
CA ILE A 181 3.93 -2.93 -1.37
C ILE A 181 3.09 -4.21 -1.33
N VAL A 182 2.43 -4.54 -2.44
CA VAL A 182 1.44 -5.62 -2.43
C VAL A 182 2.09 -6.95 -2.78
N VAL A 183 3.12 -7.27 -2.00
CA VAL A 183 3.85 -8.54 -2.02
C VAL A 183 2.86 -9.71 -1.86
N GLU A 184 1.83 -9.53 -1.03
CA GLU A 184 0.77 -10.52 -0.81
C GLU A 184 -0.06 -10.83 -2.07
N GLU A 185 -0.31 -9.85 -2.96
CA GLU A 185 -1.00 -10.13 -4.23
C GLU A 185 -0.15 -11.03 -5.13
N VAL A 186 1.15 -10.76 -5.20
CA VAL A 186 2.11 -11.54 -5.98
C VAL A 186 2.29 -12.95 -5.41
N ILE A 187 2.32 -13.07 -4.08
CA ILE A 187 2.33 -14.36 -3.39
C ILE A 187 1.05 -15.14 -3.73
N GLY A 188 -0.12 -14.50 -3.67
CA GLY A 188 -1.39 -15.10 -4.06
C GLY A 188 -1.36 -15.63 -5.49
N ASP A 189 -0.88 -14.84 -6.45
CA ASP A 189 -0.76 -15.27 -7.85
C ASP A 189 0.15 -16.49 -8.02
N ARG A 190 1.25 -16.55 -7.26
CA ARG A 190 2.18 -17.69 -7.27
C ARG A 190 1.52 -18.95 -6.69
N LEU A 191 0.82 -18.82 -5.57
CA LEU A 191 0.14 -19.93 -4.89
C LEU A 191 -0.97 -20.54 -5.75
N VAL A 192 -1.71 -19.72 -6.49
CA VAL A 192 -2.70 -20.20 -7.49
C VAL A 192 -2.03 -21.10 -8.54
N ARG A 193 -0.88 -20.69 -9.07
CA ARG A 193 -0.13 -21.51 -10.06
C ARG A 193 0.37 -22.83 -9.48
N GLN A 194 0.56 -22.90 -8.16
CA GLN A 194 0.96 -24.11 -7.44
C GLN A 194 -0.24 -24.98 -7.03
N GLY A 195 -1.48 -24.59 -7.35
CA GLY A 195 -2.69 -25.29 -6.91
C GLY A 195 -3.03 -25.10 -5.43
N LYS A 196 -2.35 -24.18 -4.74
CA LYS A 196 -2.54 -23.88 -3.31
C LYS A 196 -3.59 -22.80 -3.11
N TYR A 197 -4.85 -23.11 -3.43
CA TYR A 197 -5.92 -22.12 -3.49
C TYR A 197 -6.30 -21.51 -2.13
N SER A 198 -6.25 -22.28 -1.04
CA SER A 198 -6.55 -21.77 0.31
C SER A 198 -5.52 -20.72 0.75
N GLU A 199 -4.23 -21.06 0.65
CA GLU A 199 -3.12 -20.15 0.95
C GLU A 199 -3.19 -18.90 0.05
N ALA A 200 -3.56 -19.06 -1.23
CA ALA A 200 -3.73 -17.94 -2.14
C ALA A 200 -4.86 -16.99 -1.72
N LEU A 201 -5.99 -17.52 -1.26
CA LEU A 201 -7.11 -16.72 -0.77
C LEU A 201 -6.73 -15.91 0.48
N GLU A 202 -5.98 -16.51 1.40
CA GLU A 202 -5.44 -15.81 2.57
C GLU A 202 -4.52 -14.66 2.16
N SER A 203 -3.59 -14.90 1.23
CA SER A 203 -2.73 -13.85 0.66
C SER A 203 -3.53 -12.73 -0.01
N TYR A 204 -4.57 -13.06 -0.79
CA TYR A 204 -5.41 -12.02 -1.39
C TYR A 204 -6.22 -11.22 -0.36
N ASN A 205 -6.68 -11.84 0.73
CA ASN A 205 -7.35 -11.13 1.81
C ASN A 205 -6.39 -10.14 2.48
N ARG A 206 -5.16 -10.58 2.80
CA ARG A 206 -4.12 -9.69 3.32
C ARG A 206 -3.83 -8.53 2.37
N ALA A 207 -3.76 -8.79 1.07
CA ALA A 207 -3.58 -7.74 0.06
C ALA A 207 -4.73 -6.73 0.04
N ILE A 208 -5.98 -7.19 0.15
CA ILE A 208 -7.17 -6.30 0.22
C ILE A 208 -7.09 -5.40 1.45
N ASP A 209 -6.73 -5.94 2.61
CA ASP A 209 -6.64 -5.16 3.84
C ASP A 209 -5.63 -4.02 3.70
N VAL A 210 -4.47 -4.31 3.10
CA VAL A 210 -3.45 -3.29 2.78
C VAL A 210 -3.98 -2.24 1.81
N TYR A 211 -4.67 -2.65 0.74
CA TYR A 211 -5.28 -1.71 -0.20
C TYR A 211 -6.31 -0.79 0.45
N LEU A 212 -7.18 -1.34 1.30
CA LEU A 212 -8.21 -0.59 2.01
C LEU A 212 -7.60 0.40 3.01
N LEU A 213 -6.56 -0.04 3.74
CA LEU A 213 -5.80 0.80 4.67
C LEU A 213 -5.20 2.01 3.94
N LEU A 214 -4.39 1.77 2.89
CA LEU A 214 -3.72 2.84 2.16
C LEU A 214 -4.73 3.77 1.47
N LYS A 215 -5.77 3.21 0.83
CA LYS A 215 -6.86 4.00 0.24
C LYS A 215 -7.48 4.96 1.24
N LYS A 216 -7.83 4.48 2.44
CA LYS A 216 -8.43 5.30 3.50
C LYS A 216 -7.46 6.40 3.95
N LEU A 217 -6.23 6.03 4.28
CA LEU A 217 -5.21 6.97 4.77
C LEU A 217 -4.90 8.09 3.77
N PHE A 218 -4.67 7.75 2.50
CA PHE A 218 -4.41 8.76 1.48
C PHE A 218 -5.62 9.65 1.22
N ALA A 219 -6.85 9.11 1.29
CA ALA A 219 -8.07 9.90 1.14
C ALA A 219 -8.29 10.87 2.31
N GLU A 220 -8.04 10.44 3.56
CA GLU A 220 -8.15 11.28 4.76
C GLU A 220 -7.18 12.47 4.72
N GLN A 221 -6.04 12.33 4.03
CA GLN A 221 -5.07 13.42 3.84
C GLN A 221 -5.29 14.23 2.55
N GLY A 222 -6.40 14.00 1.83
CA GLY A 222 -6.73 14.72 0.59
C GLY A 222 -5.86 14.36 -0.62
N ILE A 223 -5.13 13.25 -0.56
CA ILE A 223 -4.22 12.77 -1.61
C ILE A 223 -4.97 11.78 -2.52
N TYR A 224 -5.99 12.28 -3.22
CA TYR A 224 -6.94 11.44 -3.96
C TYR A 224 -6.31 10.65 -5.13
N GLU A 225 -5.27 11.17 -5.77
CA GLU A 225 -4.57 10.47 -6.85
C GLU A 225 -3.94 9.15 -6.35
N ALA A 226 -3.27 9.20 -5.19
CA ALA A 226 -2.72 8.01 -4.56
C ALA A 226 -3.83 7.05 -4.09
N ALA A 227 -4.89 7.57 -3.46
CA ALA A 227 -6.03 6.76 -3.02
C ALA A 227 -6.74 6.02 -4.18
N SER A 228 -6.83 6.65 -5.35
CA SER A 228 -7.40 6.04 -6.56
C SER A 228 -6.57 4.83 -7.04
N ARG A 229 -5.24 4.92 -7.01
CA ARG A 229 -4.35 3.79 -7.36
C ARG A 229 -4.63 2.56 -6.50
N TYR A 230 -4.80 2.74 -5.19
CA TYR A 230 -5.13 1.63 -4.28
C TYR A 230 -6.56 1.11 -4.47
N SER A 231 -7.51 1.96 -4.89
CA SER A 231 -8.86 1.52 -5.25
C SER A 231 -8.87 0.58 -6.46
N ILE A 232 -8.02 0.85 -7.46
CA ILE A 232 -7.85 -0.03 -8.63
C ILE A 232 -7.25 -1.38 -8.22
N GLY A 233 -6.24 -1.36 -7.33
CA GLY A 233 -5.64 -2.57 -6.77
C GLY A 233 -6.64 -3.42 -5.97
N GLU A 234 -7.39 -2.79 -5.07
CA GLU A 234 -8.48 -3.42 -4.31
C GLU A 234 -9.44 -4.16 -5.25
N TRP A 235 -9.92 -3.45 -6.27
CA TRP A 235 -10.90 -3.99 -7.21
C TRP A 235 -10.34 -5.16 -8.02
N ARG A 236 -9.08 -5.07 -8.45
CA ARG A 236 -8.36 -6.15 -9.16
C ARG A 236 -8.27 -7.41 -8.32
N VAL A 237 -7.84 -7.31 -7.06
CA VAL A 237 -7.70 -8.47 -6.15
C VAL A 237 -9.06 -9.09 -5.84
N ARG A 238 -10.10 -8.28 -5.62
CA ARG A 238 -11.48 -8.80 -5.49
C ARG A 238 -11.90 -9.63 -6.70
N GLY A 239 -11.55 -9.19 -7.91
CA GLY A 239 -11.79 -9.95 -9.13
C GLY A 239 -11.02 -11.27 -9.23
N LYS A 240 -9.81 -11.37 -8.63
CA LYS A 240 -9.07 -12.64 -8.51
C LYS A 240 -9.77 -13.59 -7.54
N ILE A 241 -10.17 -13.11 -6.37
CA ILE A 241 -10.91 -13.90 -5.37
C ILE A 241 -12.22 -14.42 -5.96
N GLN A 242 -12.97 -13.59 -6.71
CA GLN A 242 -14.23 -14.03 -7.34
C GLN A 242 -14.03 -15.13 -8.39
N ARG A 243 -12.93 -15.09 -9.16
CA ARG A 243 -12.60 -16.14 -10.12
C ARG A 243 -12.27 -17.44 -9.42
N LEU A 244 -11.41 -17.38 -8.39
CA LEU A 244 -11.12 -18.54 -7.55
C LEU A 244 -12.38 -19.10 -6.90
N ALA A 245 -13.27 -18.24 -6.41
CA ALA A 245 -14.55 -18.64 -5.84
C ALA A 245 -15.47 -19.36 -6.85
N HIS A 246 -15.33 -19.07 -8.15
CA HIS A 246 -16.09 -19.75 -9.19
C HIS A 246 -15.49 -21.12 -9.52
N GLU A 247 -14.16 -21.21 -9.65
CA GLU A 247 -13.41 -22.47 -9.84
C GLU A 247 -13.54 -23.41 -8.62
N ALA A 248 -13.71 -22.81 -7.44
CA ALA A 248 -14.01 -23.45 -6.18
C ALA A 248 -15.41 -24.09 -6.12
N LEU A 249 -16.41 -23.50 -6.78
CA LEU A 249 -17.78 -24.02 -6.79
C LEU A 249 -17.90 -25.33 -7.58
N GLU A 250 -16.87 -25.70 -8.36
CA GLU A 250 -16.73 -27.01 -9.00
C GLU A 250 -15.96 -28.01 -8.12
N ASN A 251 -15.27 -27.56 -7.06
CA ASN A 251 -14.39 -28.37 -6.21
C ASN A 251 -14.71 -28.22 -4.71
N ALA A 252 -15.28 -29.27 -4.10
CA ALA A 252 -15.82 -29.28 -2.72
C ALA A 252 -14.88 -28.76 -1.61
N HIS A 253 -13.57 -28.75 -1.81
CA HIS A 253 -12.58 -28.33 -0.82
C HIS A 253 -12.52 -26.81 -0.60
N VAL A 254 -13.00 -25.99 -1.54
CA VAL A 254 -12.83 -24.53 -1.47
C VAL A 254 -14.07 -23.80 -0.94
N GLU A 255 -15.25 -24.46 -0.92
CA GLU A 255 -16.50 -23.90 -0.39
C GLU A 255 -16.42 -23.50 1.11
N ALA A 256 -15.56 -24.15 1.89
CA ALA A 256 -15.42 -23.90 3.32
C ALA A 256 -14.78 -22.52 3.64
N PHE A 257 -14.03 -21.96 2.69
CA PHE A 257 -13.19 -20.77 2.90
C PHE A 257 -13.74 -19.50 2.23
N LEU A 258 -14.92 -19.58 1.63
CA LEU A 258 -15.58 -18.42 1.04
C LEU A 258 -16.26 -17.55 2.10
N PRO A 259 -16.13 -16.20 2.04
CA PRO A 259 -16.87 -15.31 2.93
C PRO A 259 -18.38 -15.55 2.80
N LEU A 260 -19.13 -15.39 3.90
CA LEU A 260 -20.58 -15.67 3.99
C LEU A 260 -21.40 -15.01 2.87
N THR A 261 -20.96 -13.84 2.40
CA THR A 261 -21.57 -13.08 1.29
C THR A 261 -21.50 -13.80 -0.06
N ALA A 262 -20.50 -14.66 -0.27
CA ALA A 262 -20.38 -15.52 -1.45
C ALA A 262 -21.24 -16.79 -1.31
N ARG A 263 -21.38 -17.33 -0.09
CA ARG A 263 -22.19 -18.53 0.21
C ARG A 263 -23.70 -18.30 0.04
N PHE A 264 -24.17 -17.08 0.33
CA PHE A 264 -25.57 -16.66 0.21
C PHE A 264 -26.01 -16.21 -1.21
N ARG A 265 -25.08 -16.04 -2.16
CA ARG A 265 -25.35 -15.61 -3.55
C ARG A 265 -26.02 -16.68 -4.45
N LYS A 266 -26.65 -17.69 -3.84
CA LYS A 266 -26.73 -19.04 -4.40
C LYS A 266 -27.77 -19.31 -5.49
N ARG A 267 -28.62 -18.37 -5.97
CA ARG A 267 -29.68 -18.86 -6.90
C ARG A 267 -30.34 -17.96 -7.93
N TRP A 268 -30.23 -16.64 -7.89
CA TRP A 268 -30.96 -15.82 -8.88
C TRP A 268 -30.20 -14.57 -9.36
N LEU A 269 -29.34 -13.99 -8.51
CA LEU A 269 -28.56 -12.78 -8.85
C LEU A 269 -27.25 -13.05 -9.61
N ALA A 270 -26.67 -14.26 -9.53
CA ALA A 270 -25.36 -14.58 -10.13
C ALA A 270 -25.36 -14.54 -11.67
N PHE A 271 -26.48 -14.89 -12.31
CA PHE A 271 -26.59 -14.91 -13.78
C PHE A 271 -26.64 -13.49 -14.38
N LEU A 272 -27.36 -12.57 -13.72
CA LEU A 272 -27.47 -11.16 -14.16
C LEU A 272 -26.24 -10.34 -13.75
N GLU A 273 -25.67 -10.56 -12.57
CA GLU A 273 -24.50 -9.80 -12.12
C GLU A 273 -23.22 -10.18 -12.85
N GLY A 274 -23.03 -11.42 -13.30
CA GLY A 274 -21.77 -11.84 -13.94
C GLY A 274 -21.47 -11.10 -15.25
N LYS A 275 -22.45 -11.04 -16.17
CA LYS A 275 -22.28 -10.34 -17.46
C LYS A 275 -22.33 -8.82 -17.31
N LEU A 276 -23.24 -8.28 -16.49
CA LEU A 276 -23.35 -6.83 -16.29
C LEU A 276 -22.16 -6.28 -15.51
N ARG A 277 -21.64 -7.00 -14.50
CA ARG A 277 -20.42 -6.60 -13.79
C ARG A 277 -19.19 -6.81 -14.65
N TRP A 278 -19.07 -7.88 -15.43
CA TRP A 278 -17.95 -8.02 -16.36
C TRP A 278 -17.90 -6.86 -17.35
N LEU A 279 -19.04 -6.47 -17.92
CA LEU A 279 -19.15 -5.29 -18.78
C LEU A 279 -18.87 -3.99 -18.03
N ALA A 280 -19.46 -3.78 -16.85
CA ALA A 280 -19.23 -2.58 -16.04
C ALA A 280 -17.77 -2.45 -15.59
N ASN A 281 -17.11 -3.57 -15.29
CA ASN A 281 -15.71 -3.63 -14.88
C ASN A 281 -14.76 -3.47 -16.06
N ARG A 282 -15.10 -4.01 -17.23
CA ARG A 282 -14.37 -3.77 -18.48
C ARG A 282 -14.48 -2.31 -18.88
N PHE A 283 -15.67 -1.72 -18.73
CA PHE A 283 -15.95 -0.32 -18.95
C PHE A 283 -15.20 0.56 -17.94
N LEU A 284 -15.25 0.26 -16.64
CA LEU A 284 -14.53 0.96 -15.58
C LEU A 284 -13.01 0.86 -15.72
N TRP A 285 -12.47 -0.28 -16.14
CA TRP A 285 -11.03 -0.43 -16.43
C TRP A 285 -10.61 0.40 -17.65
N TYR A 286 -11.47 0.46 -18.67
CA TYR A 286 -11.25 1.30 -19.85
C TYR A 286 -11.36 2.80 -19.53
N THR A 287 -12.30 3.20 -18.66
CA THR A 287 -12.53 4.61 -18.29
C THR A 287 -11.63 5.09 -17.15
N SER A 288 -11.15 4.22 -16.24
CA SER A 288 -10.22 4.59 -15.17
C SER A 288 -8.84 5.01 -15.69
N SER A 289 -8.50 4.55 -16.89
CA SER A 289 -7.26 4.88 -17.58
C SER A 289 -7.45 5.94 -18.68
N TYR A 290 -8.65 6.55 -18.72
CA TYR A 290 -9.02 7.57 -19.68
C TYR A 290 -8.19 8.84 -19.45
N GLY A 291 -7.31 9.17 -20.41
CA GLY A 291 -6.42 10.33 -20.34
C GLY A 291 -4.94 10.03 -20.09
N GLU A 292 -4.55 8.77 -19.82
CA GLU A 292 -3.13 8.41 -19.68
C GLU A 292 -2.37 8.45 -21.02
N SER A 293 -3.06 8.27 -22.15
CA SER A 293 -2.49 8.40 -23.49
C SER A 293 -3.54 8.77 -24.54
N PRO A 294 -3.17 9.51 -25.61
CA PRO A 294 -4.09 9.85 -26.70
C PRO A 294 -4.73 8.62 -27.36
N TRP A 295 -3.97 7.52 -27.47
CA TRP A 295 -4.45 6.28 -28.06
C TRP A 295 -5.57 5.62 -27.24
N ARG A 296 -5.49 5.68 -25.91
CA ARG A 296 -6.55 5.16 -25.04
C ARG A 296 -7.82 5.98 -25.15
N VAL A 297 -7.70 7.31 -25.21
CA VAL A 297 -8.84 8.21 -25.43
C VAL A 297 -9.53 7.91 -26.77
N PHE A 298 -8.75 7.72 -27.83
CA PHE A 298 -9.29 7.31 -29.14
C PHE A 298 -10.08 5.99 -29.06
N LEU A 299 -9.49 4.94 -28.47
CA LEU A 299 -10.15 3.64 -28.36
C LEU A 299 -11.43 3.70 -27.50
N THR A 300 -11.44 4.47 -26.40
CA THR A 300 -12.65 4.66 -25.60
C THR A 300 -13.74 5.37 -26.39
N THR A 301 -13.40 6.39 -27.17
CA THR A 301 -14.36 7.13 -28.00
C THR A 301 -15.02 6.22 -29.02
N VAL A 302 -14.22 5.42 -29.73
CA VAL A 302 -14.74 4.42 -30.69
C VAL A 302 -15.65 3.41 -29.98
N GLY A 303 -15.27 2.94 -28.79
CA GLY A 303 -16.08 1.99 -28.01
C GLY A 303 -17.44 2.56 -27.58
N VAL A 304 -17.49 3.83 -27.16
CA VAL A 304 -18.74 4.49 -26.76
C VAL A 304 -19.67 4.67 -27.96
N ILE A 305 -19.15 5.12 -29.10
CA ILE A 305 -19.91 5.26 -30.35
C ILE A 305 -20.52 3.91 -30.76
N LEU A 306 -19.72 2.84 -30.76
CA LEU A 306 -20.22 1.50 -31.10
C LEU A 306 -21.31 1.01 -30.12
N ALA A 307 -21.21 1.37 -28.84
CA ALA A 307 -22.21 1.00 -27.84
C ALA A 307 -23.54 1.74 -28.06
N TYR A 308 -23.52 3.04 -28.36
CA TYR A 308 -24.71 3.80 -28.70
C TYR A 308 -25.34 3.31 -30.01
N ALA A 309 -24.54 3.04 -31.05
CA ALA A 309 -25.01 2.45 -32.29
C ALA A 309 -25.74 1.11 -32.08
N ALA A 310 -25.18 0.23 -31.24
CA ALA A 310 -25.82 -1.04 -30.87
C ALA A 310 -27.12 -0.82 -30.10
N LEU A 311 -27.14 0.15 -29.19
CA LEU A 311 -28.34 0.50 -28.41
C LEU A 311 -29.45 1.06 -29.30
N TYR A 312 -29.14 1.94 -30.25
CA TYR A 312 -30.12 2.48 -31.20
C TYR A 312 -30.68 1.40 -32.12
N SER A 313 -29.82 0.50 -32.61
CA SER A 313 -30.22 -0.64 -33.43
C SER A 313 -31.13 -1.59 -32.64
N HIS A 314 -30.84 -1.84 -31.37
CA HIS A 314 -31.66 -2.70 -30.52
C HIS A 314 -33.03 -2.09 -30.19
N LEU A 315 -33.08 -0.78 -29.94
CA LEU A 315 -34.30 -0.07 -29.54
C LEU A 315 -35.14 0.44 -30.73
N GLY A 316 -34.61 0.34 -31.96
CA GLY A 316 -35.21 0.95 -33.15
C GLY A 316 -35.43 2.45 -32.94
N ALA A 317 -34.42 3.13 -32.39
CA ALA A 317 -34.58 4.46 -31.80
C ALA A 317 -34.49 5.62 -32.80
N VAL A 318 -33.95 5.36 -34.00
CA VAL A 318 -33.69 6.35 -35.04
C VAL A 318 -34.73 6.18 -36.15
N GLU A 319 -35.30 7.28 -36.63
CA GLU A 319 -36.26 7.26 -37.74
C GLU A 319 -35.53 7.01 -39.07
N GLY A 320 -35.98 6.02 -39.84
CA GLY A 320 -35.42 5.69 -41.15
C GLY A 320 -34.10 4.91 -41.14
N ALA A 321 -33.57 4.54 -39.97
CA ALA A 321 -32.40 3.66 -39.87
C ALA A 321 -32.83 2.21 -39.65
N GLU A 322 -32.62 1.36 -40.66
CA GLU A 322 -33.00 -0.06 -40.64
C GLU A 322 -31.79 -0.98 -40.42
N SER A 323 -30.58 -0.50 -40.75
CA SER A 323 -29.34 -1.26 -40.60
C SER A 323 -28.48 -0.78 -39.43
N PHE A 324 -27.60 -1.65 -38.94
CA PHE A 324 -26.59 -1.27 -37.94
C PHE A 324 -25.66 -0.16 -38.45
N ALA A 325 -25.33 -0.17 -39.75
CA ALA A 325 -24.46 0.83 -40.36
C ALA A 325 -25.06 2.25 -40.29
N GLU A 326 -26.36 2.38 -40.49
CA GLU A 326 -27.07 3.67 -40.39
C GLU A 326 -27.16 4.15 -38.94
N ASN A 327 -27.41 3.23 -38.00
CA ASN A 327 -27.36 3.54 -36.57
C ASN A 327 -25.95 3.93 -36.10
N LEU A 328 -24.91 3.33 -36.69
CA LEU A 328 -23.51 3.70 -36.45
C LEU A 328 -23.19 5.08 -37.02
N TYR A 329 -23.64 5.38 -38.25
CA TYR A 329 -23.50 6.71 -38.84
C TYR A 329 -24.17 7.78 -37.96
N PHE A 330 -25.41 7.53 -37.54
CA PHE A 330 -26.13 8.43 -36.64
C PHE A 330 -25.38 8.68 -35.33
N SER A 331 -24.85 7.63 -34.70
CA SER A 331 -24.07 7.72 -33.47
C SER A 331 -22.77 8.52 -33.68
N VAL A 332 -22.04 8.28 -34.77
CA VAL A 332 -20.82 9.05 -35.11
C VAL A 332 -21.15 10.54 -35.26
N VAL A 333 -22.20 10.89 -35.98
CA VAL A 333 -22.58 12.29 -36.22
C VAL A 333 -23.05 12.96 -34.92
N THR A 334 -23.92 12.29 -34.15
CA THR A 334 -24.44 12.79 -32.87
C THR A 334 -23.33 13.02 -31.86
N PHE A 335 -22.38 12.09 -31.78
CA PHE A 335 -21.23 12.18 -30.89
C PHE A 335 -20.25 13.30 -31.27
N THR A 336 -20.08 13.60 -32.56
CA THR A 336 -19.03 14.53 -33.03
C THR A 336 -19.53 15.94 -33.30
N THR A 337 -20.78 16.13 -33.70
CA THR A 337 -21.29 17.42 -34.21
C THR A 337 -22.37 18.06 -33.33
N VAL A 338 -22.73 17.44 -32.20
CA VAL A 338 -23.81 17.90 -31.29
C VAL A 338 -25.18 18.01 -32.01
N GLY A 339 -25.29 17.43 -33.20
CA GLY A 339 -26.48 17.45 -34.06
C GLY A 339 -26.74 16.07 -34.66
N TYR A 340 -27.91 15.90 -35.28
CA TYR A 340 -28.42 14.59 -35.67
C TYR A 340 -28.15 14.19 -37.13
N GLY A 341 -27.57 15.10 -37.93
CA GLY A 341 -27.29 14.86 -39.35
C GLY A 341 -28.56 14.63 -40.16
N ASP A 342 -28.55 13.59 -41.01
CA ASP A 342 -29.65 13.25 -41.92
C ASP A 342 -30.76 12.41 -41.27
N TYR A 343 -30.54 11.92 -40.04
CA TYR A 343 -31.47 11.08 -39.32
C TYR A 343 -31.99 11.81 -38.08
N VAL A 344 -33.18 11.43 -37.59
CA VAL A 344 -33.79 12.05 -36.42
C VAL A 344 -34.11 10.98 -35.37
N PRO A 345 -33.78 11.20 -34.09
CA PRO A 345 -34.19 10.28 -33.04
C PRO A 345 -35.70 10.37 -32.84
N LYS A 346 -36.37 9.21 -32.69
CA LYS A 346 -37.80 9.18 -32.36
C LYS A 346 -38.05 9.97 -31.08
N PRO A 347 -39.23 10.62 -30.91
CA PRO A 347 -39.50 11.50 -29.76
C PRO A 347 -39.24 10.87 -28.39
N ARG A 348 -39.46 9.56 -28.25
CA ARG A 348 -39.24 8.81 -26.99
C ARG A 348 -37.76 8.61 -26.64
N TYR A 349 -36.85 8.71 -27.61
CA TYR A 349 -35.41 8.49 -27.44
C TYR A 349 -34.57 9.77 -27.60
N HIS A 350 -35.21 10.93 -27.66
CA HIS A 350 -34.52 12.21 -27.77
C HIS A 350 -33.53 12.45 -26.62
N LEU A 351 -33.90 12.07 -25.38
CA LEU A 351 -32.98 12.17 -24.23
C LEU A 351 -31.74 11.28 -24.38
N LEU A 352 -31.87 10.13 -25.03
CA LEU A 352 -30.75 9.23 -25.28
C LEU A 352 -29.75 9.88 -26.25
N ALA A 353 -30.24 10.47 -27.34
CA ALA A 353 -29.41 11.18 -28.31
C ALA A 353 -28.75 12.44 -27.72
N VAL A 354 -29.48 13.19 -26.89
CA VAL A 354 -28.90 14.34 -26.15
C VAL A 354 -27.78 13.89 -25.20
N SER A 355 -27.95 12.75 -24.52
CA SER A 355 -26.91 12.22 -23.62
C SER A 355 -25.63 11.85 -24.38
N GLU A 356 -25.76 11.29 -25.59
CA GLU A 356 -24.62 10.95 -26.44
C GLU A 356 -23.89 12.20 -26.92
N ALA A 357 -24.63 13.20 -27.39
CA ALA A 357 -24.06 14.47 -27.83
C ALA A 357 -23.29 15.20 -26.70
N PHE A 358 -23.85 15.20 -25.49
CA PHE A 358 -23.19 15.77 -24.31
C PHE A 358 -21.90 15.02 -23.96
N LEU A 359 -21.97 13.68 -23.95
CA LEU A 359 -20.81 12.83 -23.68
C LEU A 359 -19.71 13.02 -24.74
N GLY A 360 -20.10 13.13 -26.02
CA GLY A 360 -19.19 13.37 -27.13
C GLY A 360 -18.47 14.71 -27.02
N ALA A 361 -19.19 15.80 -26.74
CA ALA A 361 -18.61 17.11 -26.50
C ALA A 361 -17.60 17.10 -25.34
N PHE A 362 -17.95 16.46 -24.23
CA PHE A 362 -17.07 16.32 -23.07
C PHE A 362 -15.81 15.52 -23.39
N MET A 363 -15.95 14.38 -24.08
CA MET A 363 -14.83 13.52 -24.43
C MET A 363 -13.87 14.17 -25.43
N MET A 364 -14.39 14.90 -26.42
CA MET A 364 -13.59 15.64 -27.40
C MET A 364 -12.82 16.80 -26.75
N ALA A 365 -13.45 17.57 -25.87
CA ALA A 365 -12.76 18.63 -25.11
C ALA A 365 -11.62 18.05 -24.26
N PHE A 366 -11.86 16.92 -23.60
CA PHE A 366 -10.84 16.25 -22.79
C PHE A 366 -9.69 15.68 -23.64
N PHE A 367 -9.97 15.16 -24.83
CA PHE A 367 -8.94 14.69 -25.77
C PHE A 367 -7.96 15.82 -26.14
N VAL A 368 -8.46 17.03 -26.42
CA VAL A 368 -7.62 18.20 -26.72
C VAL A 368 -6.71 18.56 -25.53
N VAL A 369 -7.20 18.44 -24.29
CA VAL A 369 -6.41 18.67 -23.07
C VAL A 369 -5.31 17.61 -22.89
N VAL A 370 -5.62 16.34 -23.14
CA VAL A 370 -4.64 15.24 -23.04
C VAL A 370 -3.58 15.35 -24.13
N LEU A 371 -3.99 15.69 -25.35
CA LEU A 371 -3.08 15.87 -26.48
C LEU A 371 -2.15 17.07 -26.26
N SER A 372 -2.67 18.21 -25.79
CA SER A 372 -1.86 19.41 -25.53
C SER A 372 -0.81 19.18 -24.43
N ARG A 373 -1.17 18.47 -23.35
CA ARG A 373 -0.21 18.07 -22.30
C ARG A 373 0.94 17.19 -22.81
N LYS A 374 0.71 16.39 -23.85
CA LYS A 374 1.72 15.51 -24.43
C LYS A 374 2.62 16.21 -25.45
N VAL A 375 2.14 17.28 -26.09
CA VAL A 375 2.93 18.10 -27.04
C VAL A 375 3.80 19.13 -26.32
N ILE A 376 3.41 19.55 -25.12
CA ILE A 376 4.15 20.52 -24.28
C ILE A 376 5.30 19.86 -23.48
N ARG A 377 5.27 18.53 -23.32
CA ARG A 377 6.39 17.74 -22.80
C ARG A 377 7.22 17.22 -23.96
#